data_AF-A0A662MP77-F1
#
_entry.id   AF-A0A662MP77-F1
#
_cell.length_a   1.000
_cell.length_b   1.000
_cell.length_c   1.000
_cell.angle_alpha   90.00
_cell.angle_beta   90.00
_cell.angle_gamma   90.00
#
_symmetry.space_group_name_H-M   'P 1'
#
loop_
_entity.id
_entity.type
_entity.pdbx_description
1 polymer ?
#
loop_
_entity_poly.entity_id
_entity_poly.type
_entity_poly.pdbx_seq_one_letter_code
_entity_poly.pdbx_strand_id
1 'polypeptide(L)'
;MEFLHYTFQSETLCIGERIKKGTFRPTVTTIPYTTITGALKSYFGGEEIHAVGCIESYDSKDYLTYSPRDRGTGVSKIPISLEFLVNVRGHIYILKNKEAEEIPDRFELKLGALRVKG
;
A
#
# COMPACT_ATOMS: atom_id res chain seq x y z
N MET A 1 4.94 3.80 25.89
CA MET A 1 4.27 3.99 24.60
C MET A 1 3.67 2.65 24.24
N GLU A 2 2.36 2.56 24.07
CA GLU A 2 1.65 1.30 23.78
C GLU A 2 1.24 1.26 22.30
N PHE A 3 1.28 0.07 21.71
CA PHE A 3 0.93 -0.14 20.31
C PHE A 3 -0.08 -1.29 20.20
N LEU A 4 -1.07 -1.13 19.32
CA LEU A 4 -1.85 -2.23 18.80
C LEU A 4 -1.02 -2.95 17.73
N HIS A 5 -0.92 -4.27 17.85
CA HIS A 5 -0.13 -5.10 16.94
C HIS A 5 -1.07 -5.97 16.11
N TYR A 6 -0.95 -5.84 14.79
CA TYR A 6 -1.69 -6.62 13.82
C TYR A 6 -0.72 -7.41 12.95
N THR A 7 -1.12 -8.64 12.62
CA THR A 7 -0.56 -9.38 11.48
C THR A 7 -1.46 -9.16 10.27
N PHE A 8 -0.89 -8.99 9.08
CA PHE A 8 -1.64 -8.90 7.85
C PHE A 8 -1.18 -9.95 6.84
N GLN A 9 -2.09 -10.29 5.92
CA GLN A 9 -1.82 -11.10 4.74
C GLN A 9 -2.45 -10.44 3.52
N SER A 10 -1.77 -10.49 2.38
CA SER A 10 -2.32 -10.06 1.09
C SER A 10 -1.80 -10.95 -0.03
N GLU A 11 -2.65 -11.29 -0.99
CA GLU A 11 -2.24 -12.01 -2.21
C GLU A 11 -1.26 -11.18 -3.05
N THR A 12 -1.48 -9.87 -3.11
CA THR A 12 -0.62 -8.94 -3.84
C THR A 12 -0.38 -7.66 -3.05
N LEU A 13 0.83 -7.11 -3.14
CA LEU A 13 1.15 -5.82 -2.54
C LEU A 13 2.00 -5.00 -3.49
N CYS A 14 1.42 -3.91 -4.00
CA CYS A 14 2.12 -2.97 -4.86
C CYS A 14 2.35 -1.65 -4.09
N ILE A 15 3.45 -1.57 -3.36
CA ILE A 15 3.88 -0.33 -2.70
C ILE A 15 5.23 0.03 -3.28
N GLY A 16 5.31 1.15 -3.96
CA GLY A 16 6.53 1.57 -4.64
C GLY A 16 6.70 3.07 -4.62
N GLU A 17 7.93 3.50 -4.90
CA GLU A 17 8.27 4.92 -4.96
C GLU A 17 7.57 5.62 -6.13
N ARG A 18 7.53 6.96 -6.08
CA ARG A 18 7.00 7.75 -7.18
C ARG A 18 8.00 7.74 -8.35
N ILE A 19 7.54 7.33 -9.52
CA ILE A 19 8.35 7.37 -10.74
C ILE A 19 8.59 8.83 -11.16
N LYS A 20 9.83 9.30 -11.13
CA LYS A 20 10.22 10.67 -11.56
C LYS A 20 10.95 10.66 -12.90
N LYS A 21 10.25 10.28 -13.99
CA LYS A 21 10.70 10.22 -15.42
C LYS A 21 11.09 8.83 -15.97
N GLY A 22 11.02 7.77 -15.16
CA GLY A 22 11.17 6.39 -15.63
C GLY A 22 9.88 5.78 -16.15
N THR A 23 9.97 4.54 -16.66
CA THR A 23 8.84 3.67 -16.99
C THR A 23 8.67 2.53 -15.99
N PHE A 24 9.64 2.34 -15.10
CA PHE A 24 9.64 1.27 -14.12
C PHE A 24 9.36 1.80 -12.71
N ARG A 25 8.51 1.09 -11.96
CA ARG A 25 8.23 1.34 -10.55
C ARG A 25 8.69 0.15 -9.71
N PRO A 26 9.82 0.24 -8.99
CA PRO A 26 10.21 -0.79 -8.04
C PRO A 26 9.27 -0.80 -6.85
N THR A 27 9.13 -1.98 -6.25
CA THR A 27 8.39 -2.16 -5.00
C THR A 27 9.36 -2.03 -3.82
N VAL A 28 8.91 -1.37 -2.75
CA VAL A 28 9.64 -1.30 -1.48
C VAL A 28 9.24 -2.47 -0.59
N THR A 29 10.17 -2.95 0.23
CA THR A 29 9.95 -4.07 1.17
C THR A 29 9.52 -3.62 2.57
N THR A 30 9.17 -2.34 2.71
CA THR A 30 8.60 -1.77 3.95
C THR A 30 7.24 -1.17 3.64
N ILE A 31 6.39 -0.99 4.66
CA ILE A 31 5.14 -0.24 4.50
C ILE A 31 5.39 1.19 4.99
N PRO A 32 5.48 2.18 4.09
CA PRO A 32 5.78 3.55 4.49
C PRO A 32 4.70 4.10 5.43
N TYR A 33 5.14 4.84 6.45
CA TYR A 33 4.27 5.49 7.44
C TYR A 33 3.10 6.23 6.78
N THR A 34 3.37 7.06 5.77
CA THR A 34 2.35 7.86 5.07
C THR A 34 1.30 7.00 4.38
N THR A 35 1.69 5.81 3.92
CA THR A 35 0.79 4.90 3.19
C THR A 35 -0.16 4.19 4.15
N ILE A 36 0.36 3.56 5.21
CA ILE A 36 -0.49 2.85 6.18
C ILE A 36 -1.31 3.81 7.03
N THR A 37 -0.70 4.90 7.50
CA THR A 37 -1.40 5.92 8.27
C THR A 37 -2.51 6.55 7.43
N GLY A 38 -2.22 6.95 6.19
CA GLY A 38 -3.23 7.52 5.29
C GLY A 38 -4.36 6.54 4.98
N ALA A 39 -4.04 5.25 4.80
CA ALA A 39 -5.06 4.23 4.56
C ALA A 39 -5.97 4.00 5.77
N LEU A 40 -5.41 3.90 6.98
CA LEU A 40 -6.18 3.72 8.22
C LEU A 40 -7.07 4.93 8.51
N LYS A 41 -6.54 6.16 8.41
CA LYS A 41 -7.33 7.40 8.55
C LYS A 41 -8.47 7.46 7.55
N SER A 42 -8.21 7.10 6.28
CA SER A 42 -9.26 7.08 5.25
C SER A 42 -10.34 6.01 5.50
N TYR A 43 -9.98 4.91 6.15
CA TYR A 43 -10.89 3.79 6.38
C TYR A 43 -11.75 3.99 7.64
N PHE A 44 -11.15 4.48 8.73
CA PHE A 44 -11.82 4.65 10.02
C PHE A 44 -12.31 6.08 10.30
N GLY A 45 -11.90 7.07 9.51
CA GLY A 45 -12.34 8.46 9.64
C GLY A 45 -11.66 9.28 10.75
N GLY A 46 -10.58 8.77 11.35
CA GLY A 46 -9.82 9.45 12.41
C GLY A 46 -8.69 10.36 11.89
N GLU A 47 -8.40 11.45 12.60
CA GLU A 47 -7.32 12.39 12.25
C GLU A 47 -6.00 12.10 12.99
N GLU A 48 -6.01 11.35 14.09
CA GLU A 48 -4.84 11.11 14.93
C GLU A 48 -4.35 9.65 14.89
N ILE A 49 -4.72 8.85 13.89
CA ILE A 49 -4.17 7.50 13.75
C ILE A 49 -2.72 7.58 13.24
N HIS A 50 -1.79 6.90 13.91
CA HIS A 50 -0.39 6.81 13.52
C HIS A 50 0.06 5.36 13.45
N ALA A 51 0.61 4.93 12.31
CA ALA A 51 1.01 3.54 12.13
C ALA A 51 2.28 3.36 11.29
N VAL A 52 2.98 2.27 11.57
CA VAL A 52 4.12 1.78 10.78
C VAL A 52 3.89 0.30 10.46
N GLY A 53 4.42 -0.17 9.34
CA GLY A 53 4.33 -1.58 8.98
C GLY A 53 5.63 -2.11 8.39
N CYS A 54 5.86 -3.40 8.62
CA CYS A 54 6.99 -4.14 8.07
C CYS A 54 6.50 -5.41 7.38
N ILE A 55 7.18 -5.76 6.30
CA ILE A 55 6.94 -7.01 5.60
C ILE A 55 7.83 -8.06 6.25
N GLU A 56 7.21 -9.15 6.68
CA GLU A 56 7.91 -10.29 7.28
C GLU A 56 8.36 -11.26 6.18
N SER A 57 7.46 -11.60 5.25
CA SER A 57 7.73 -12.53 4.16
C SER A 57 6.86 -12.26 2.93
N TYR A 58 7.35 -12.73 1.78
CA TYR A 58 6.65 -12.78 0.50
C TYR A 58 7.27 -13.91 -0.35
N ASP A 59 6.49 -14.47 -1.27
CA ASP A 59 6.93 -15.63 -2.07
C ASP A 59 7.82 -15.20 -3.24
N SER A 60 7.41 -14.16 -3.96
CA SER A 60 8.11 -13.69 -5.15
C SER A 60 7.79 -12.22 -5.45
N LYS A 61 8.56 -11.66 -6.39
CA LYS A 61 8.26 -10.39 -7.04
C LYS A 61 7.75 -10.69 -8.45
N ASP A 62 6.71 -9.98 -8.86
CA ASP A 62 6.15 -10.08 -10.20
C ASP A 62 5.89 -8.69 -10.79
N TYR A 63 5.61 -8.63 -12.09
CA TYR A 63 5.55 -7.41 -12.87
C TYR A 63 4.22 -7.25 -13.58
N LEU A 64 3.63 -6.07 -13.45
CA LEU A 64 2.48 -5.64 -14.23
C LEU A 64 2.88 -4.51 -15.17
N THR A 65 2.88 -4.78 -16.47
CA THR A 65 3.04 -3.74 -17.49
C THR A 65 1.68 -3.28 -17.99
N TYR A 66 1.42 -1.98 -17.89
CA TYR A 66 0.23 -1.37 -18.46
C TYR A 66 0.58 -0.11 -19.26
N SER A 67 -0.13 0.11 -20.36
CA SER A 67 0.04 1.28 -21.20
C SER A 67 -1.14 2.23 -20.99
N PRO A 68 -0.99 3.29 -20.16
CA PRO A 68 -2.05 4.27 -20.02
C PRO A 68 -2.32 4.91 -21.38
N ARG A 69 -3.59 5.02 -21.78
CA ARG A 69 -3.96 5.72 -23.01
C ARG A 69 -4.25 7.18 -22.71
N ASP A 70 -3.87 8.04 -23.65
CA ASP A 70 -4.27 9.43 -23.60
C ASP A 70 -5.79 9.56 -23.85
N ARG A 71 -6.51 10.22 -22.94
CA ARG A 71 -7.98 10.33 -23.02
C ARG A 71 -8.47 11.16 -24.20
N GLY A 72 -7.66 12.10 -24.72
CA GLY A 72 -8.05 12.96 -25.84
C GLY A 72 -7.72 12.38 -27.20
N THR A 73 -6.57 11.71 -27.32
CA THR A 73 -6.08 11.20 -28.61
C THR A 73 -6.24 9.68 -28.78
N GLY A 74 -6.51 8.94 -27.69
CA GLY A 74 -6.60 7.47 -27.70
C GLY A 74 -5.24 6.78 -27.88
N VAL A 75 -4.15 7.54 -28.05
CA VAL A 75 -2.81 7.02 -28.26
C VAL A 75 -2.27 6.43 -26.95
N SER A 76 -1.66 5.25 -27.04
CA SER A 76 -0.96 4.64 -25.91
C SER A 76 0.24 5.49 -25.49
N LYS A 77 0.26 5.94 -24.24
CA LYS A 77 1.47 6.50 -23.62
C LYS A 77 2.48 5.39 -23.38
N ILE A 78 3.73 5.80 -23.15
CA ILE A 78 4.83 4.88 -22.88
C ILE A 78 4.41 3.87 -21.79
N PRO A 79 4.55 2.56 -22.02
CA PRO A 79 4.17 1.54 -21.05
C PRO A 79 4.87 1.76 -19.70
N ILE A 80 4.13 1.57 -18.63
CA ILE A 80 4.64 1.61 -17.26
C ILE A 80 4.67 0.16 -16.75
N SER A 81 5.84 -0.28 -16.30
CA SER A 81 6.03 -1.56 -15.63
C SER A 81 6.10 -1.34 -14.12
N LEU A 82 5.25 -2.06 -13.38
CA LEU A 82 5.14 -1.99 -11.93
C LEU A 82 5.62 -3.32 -11.34
N GLU A 83 6.51 -3.27 -10.36
CA GLU A 83 6.85 -4.43 -9.56
C GLU A 83 5.92 -4.53 -8.35
N PHE A 84 5.43 -5.73 -8.04
CA PHE A 84 4.62 -6.01 -6.85
C PHE A 84 5.07 -7.31 -6.18
N LEU A 85 4.75 -7.45 -4.90
CA LEU A 85 5.02 -8.67 -4.13
C LEU A 85 3.82 -9.62 -4.18
N VAL A 86 4.10 -10.92 -4.21
CA VAL A 86 3.10 -11.99 -4.20
C VAL A 86 3.10 -12.70 -2.84
N ASN A 87 1.91 -13.01 -2.32
CA ASN A 87 1.67 -13.73 -1.06
C ASN A 87 2.42 -13.12 0.14
N VAL A 88 2.08 -11.86 0.42
CA VAL A 88 2.77 -11.06 1.44
C VAL A 88 2.17 -11.31 2.82
N ARG A 89 3.06 -11.43 3.81
CA ARG A 89 2.72 -11.43 5.23
C ARG A 89 3.57 -10.40 5.96
N GLY A 90 3.03 -9.83 7.02
CA GLY A 90 3.80 -8.91 7.84
C GLY A 90 3.04 -8.37 9.03
N HIS A 91 3.59 -7.29 9.59
CA HIS A 91 3.09 -6.69 10.81
C HIS A 91 2.77 -5.21 10.61
N ILE A 92 1.74 -4.76 11.31
CA ILE A 92 1.37 -3.36 11.43
C ILE A 92 1.32 -3.02 12.92
N TYR A 93 1.96 -1.92 13.29
CA TYR A 93 1.93 -1.35 14.63
C TYR A 93 1.24 0.00 14.58
N ILE A 94 0.14 0.12 15.32
CA ILE A 94 -0.65 1.35 15.42
C ILE A 94 -0.43 1.93 16.81
N LEU A 95 -0.05 3.20 16.91
CA LEU A 95 0.10 3.88 18.19
C LEU A 95 -1.26 3.94 18.88
N LYS A 96 -1.33 3.45 20.12
CA LYS A 96 -2.58 3.44 20.88
C LYS A 96 -2.93 4.85 21.35
N ASN A 97 -4.13 5.28 21.00
CA ASN A 97 -4.78 6.51 21.44
C ASN A 97 -6.31 6.30 21.42
N LYS A 98 -7.08 7.34 21.76
CA LYS A 98 -8.55 7.24 21.85
C LYS A 98 -9.20 6.76 20.56
N GLU A 99 -8.72 7.20 19.40
CA GLU A 99 -9.25 6.77 18.10
C GLU A 99 -8.81 5.35 17.72
N ALA A 100 -7.58 4.96 18.06
CA ALA A 100 -7.06 3.63 17.76
C ALA A 100 -7.70 2.54 18.63
N GLU A 101 -8.17 2.85 19.84
CA GLU A 101 -8.86 1.90 20.73
C GLU A 101 -10.18 1.37 20.15
N GLU A 102 -10.79 2.09 19.22
CA GLU A 102 -12.02 1.69 18.54
C GLU A 102 -11.77 0.79 17.31
N ILE A 103 -10.51 0.55 16.94
CA ILE A 103 -10.16 -0.30 15.79
C ILE A 103 -10.48 -1.76 16.14
N PRO A 104 -11.29 -2.46 15.32
CA PRO A 104 -11.66 -3.85 15.58
C PRO A 104 -10.47 -4.79 15.37
N ASP A 105 -10.52 -5.96 16.03
CA ASP A 105 -9.49 -7.01 15.95
C ASP A 105 -9.20 -7.48 14.51
N ARG A 106 -10.17 -7.34 13.58
CA ARG A 106 -10.05 -7.75 12.18
C ARG A 106 -10.75 -6.76 11.26
N PHE A 107 -10.08 -6.42 10.16
CA PHE A 107 -10.61 -5.57 9.09
C PHE A 107 -9.85 -5.82 7.79
N GLU A 108 -10.42 -5.36 6.66
CA GLU A 108 -9.77 -5.40 5.35
C GLU A 108 -9.43 -3.98 4.91
N LEU A 109 -8.17 -3.77 4.48
CA LEU A 109 -7.67 -2.46 4.11
C LEU A 109 -7.13 -2.46 2.67
N LYS A 110 -7.59 -1.52 1.86
CA LYS A 110 -7.04 -1.30 0.51
C LYS A 110 -5.83 -0.36 0.58
N LEU A 111 -4.66 -0.88 0.27
CA LEU A 111 -3.39 -0.16 0.38
C LEU A 111 -2.56 -0.29 -0.91
N GLY A 112 -1.72 0.72 -1.18
CA GLY A 112 -0.76 0.68 -2.29
C GLY A 112 -1.18 1.45 -3.54
N ALA A 113 -0.48 1.19 -4.63
CA ALA A 113 -0.70 1.80 -5.94
C ALA A 113 -1.93 1.21 -6.66
N LEU A 114 -2.36 1.88 -7.74
CA LEU A 114 -3.47 1.43 -8.59
C LEU A 114 -4.83 1.25 -7.89
N ARG A 115 -5.04 1.84 -6.70
CA ARG A 115 -6.34 1.86 -6.01
C ARG A 115 -7.47 2.47 -6.84
N VAL A 116 -7.14 3.37 -7.76
CA VAL A 116 -8.07 4.00 -8.70
C VAL A 116 -7.49 3.78 -10.10
N LYS A 117 -8.27 3.18 -11.01
CA LYS A 117 -7.93 3.18 -12.44
C LYS A 117 -8.05 4.62 -12.92
N GLY A 118 -6.90 5.21 -13.25
CA GLY A 118 -6.83 6.53 -13.88
C GLY A 118 -7.53 6.58 -15.22
#